data_AF-A0AAD3NAA1-F1
#
_entry.id   AF-A0AAD3NAA1-F1
#
_cell.length_a   1.000
_cell.length_b   1.000
_cell.length_c   1.000
_cell.angle_alpha   90.00
_cell.angle_beta   90.00
_cell.angle_gamma   90.00
#
_symmetry.space_group_name_H-M   'P 1'
#
loop_
_entity.id
_entity.type
_entity.pdbx_description
1 polymer ?
#
loop_
_entity_poly.entity_id
_entity_poly.type
_entity_poly.pdbx_seq_one_letter_code
_entity_poly.pdbx_strand_id
1 'polypeptide(L)' 'MDGADLCFEIVKRADAGFVYSEAVASHYMRQILEALRYCHDNNVIHRDVKVLQTELLVTLDVPTIFHLEEKQ' A
#
# COMPACT_ATOMS: atom_id res chain seq x y z
N MET A 1 5.40 11.69 12.91
CA MET A 1 4.94 10.70 11.92
C MET A 1 5.02 11.41 10.59
N ASP A 2 6.14 11.27 9.90
CA ASP A 2 6.39 11.92 8.60
C ASP A 2 5.76 11.07 7.49
N GLY A 3 4.44 10.89 7.60
CA GLY A 3 3.63 10.07 6.72
C GLY A 3 3.43 10.75 5.39
N ALA A 4 4.10 10.25 4.36
CA ALA A 4 3.81 10.60 2.98
C ALA A 4 2.81 9.59 2.43
N ASP A 5 1.83 10.08 1.68
CA ASP A 5 0.78 9.22 1.12
C ASP A 5 1.36 8.12 0.19
N LEU A 6 0.56 7.08 -0.07
CA LEU A 6 0.99 5.95 -0.92
C LEU A 6 1.51 6.42 -2.29
N CYS A 7 0.92 7.47 -2.86
CA CYS A 7 1.35 8.01 -4.14
C CYS A 7 2.75 8.60 -4.07
N PHE A 8 3.06 9.35 -3.02
CA PHE A 8 4.38 9.91 -2.77
C PHE A 8 5.42 8.81 -2.56
N GLU A 9 5.09 7.76 -1.81
CA GLU A 9 6.00 6.64 -1.57
C GLU A 9 6.25 5.84 -2.86
N ILE A 10 5.24 5.64 -3.72
CA ILE A 10 5.41 5.03 -5.04
C ILE A 10 6.36 5.86 -5.90
N VAL A 11 6.15 7.18 -5.99
CA VAL A 11 7.02 8.08 -6.78
C VAL A 11 8.45 8.08 -6.24
N LYS A 12 8.60 8.17 -4.92
CA LYS A 12 9.91 8.14 -4.26
C LYS A 12 10.66 6.83 -4.51
N ARG A 13 9.98 5.69 -4.55
CA ARG A 13 10.58 4.39 -4.88
C ARG A 13 10.93 4.30 -6.36
N ALA A 14 10.05 4.78 -7.25
CA ALA A 14 10.36 4.88 -8.67
C ALA A 14 11.61 5.73 -8.93
N ASP A 15 11.74 6.88 -8.25
CA ASP A 15 12.93 7.75 -8.31
C ASP A 15 14.19 7.05 -7.75
N ALA A 16 14.03 6.13 -6.79
CA ALA A 16 15.11 5.31 -6.26
C ALA A 16 15.48 4.10 -7.16
N GLY A 17 14.83 3.95 -8.32
CA GLY A 17 15.13 2.92 -9.31
C GLY A 17 14.28 1.65 -9.21
N PHE A 18 13.24 1.66 -8.37
CA PHE A 18 12.32 0.54 -8.24
C PHE A 18 11.22 0.54 -9.31
N VAL A 19 10.80 -0.64 -9.75
CA VAL A 19 9.78 -0.78 -10.80
C VAL A 19 8.39 -0.89 -10.17
N TYR A 20 7.58 0.16 -10.35
CA TYR A 20 6.17 0.08 -10.01
C TYR A 20 5.41 -0.79 -11.03
N SER A 21 4.96 -1.96 -10.60
CA SER A 21 4.22 -2.93 -11.43
C SER A 21 2.80 -3.18 -10.91
N GLU A 22 1.97 -3.83 -11.73
CA GLU A 22 0.63 -4.25 -11.31
C GLU A 22 0.67 -5.21 -10.11
N ALA A 23 1.71 -6.03 -9.99
CA ALA A 23 1.92 -6.90 -8.84
C ALA A 23 2.12 -6.10 -7.54
N VAL A 24 2.90 -5.01 -7.61
CA VAL A 24 3.11 -4.08 -6.47
C VAL A 24 1.79 -3.38 -6.12
N ALA A 25 1.04 -2.90 -7.13
CA ALA A 25 -0.27 -2.27 -6.92
C ALA A 25 -1.29 -3.22 -6.27
N SER A 26 -1.34 -4.48 -6.73
CA SER A 26 -2.22 -5.52 -6.21
C SER A 26 -1.89 -5.87 -4.76
N HIS A 27 -0.61 -5.88 -4.39
CA HIS A 27 -0.18 -6.11 -3.02
C HIS A 27 -0.70 -5.03 -2.06
N TYR A 28 -0.60 -3.75 -2.44
CA TYR A 28 -1.20 -2.64 -1.67
C TYR A 28 -2.73 -2.72 -1.63
N MET A 29 -3.37 -3.14 -2.72
CA MET A 29 -4.82 -3.30 -2.74
C MET A 29 -5.30 -4.39 -1.78
N ARG A 30 -4.61 -5.53 -1.72
CA ARG A 30 -4.91 -6.62 -0.77
C ARG A 30 -4.87 -6.12 0.68
N GLN A 31 -3.81 -5.39 1.00
CA GLN A 31 -3.58 -4.74 2.28
C GLN A 31 -4.75 -3.82 2.70
N ILE A 32 -5.21 -2.95 1.79
CA ILE A 32 -6.36 -2.06 2.02
C ILE A 32 -7.65 -2.86 2.20
N LEU A 33 -7.89 -3.87 1.37
CA LEU A 33 -9.07 -4.71 1.45
C LEU A 33 -9.13 -5.53 2.75
N GLU A 34 -7.99 -5.95 3.30
CA GLU A 34 -7.92 -6.60 4.61
C GLU A 34 -8.31 -5.66 5.75
N ALA A 35 -7.85 -4.41 5.70
CA ALA A 35 -8.26 -3.38 6.66
C ALA A 35 -9.75 -3.06 6.55
N LEU A 36 -10.28 -2.95 5.33
CA LEU A 36 -11.71 -2.75 5.10
C LEU A 36 -12.55 -3.93 5.56
N ARG A 37 -12.08 -5.16 5.35
CA ARG A 37 -12.74 -6.37 5.86
C ARG A 37 -12.87 -6.28 7.38
N TYR A 38 -11.79 -5.94 8.09
CA TYR A 38 -11.84 -5.75 9.53
C TYR A 38 -12.86 -4.67 9.94
N CYS A 39 -12.92 -3.54 9.25
CA CYS A 39 -13.93 -2.52 9.52
C CYS A 39 -15.35 -3.06 9.33
N HIS A 40 -15.61 -3.73 8.21
CA HIS A 40 -16.92 -4.28 7.87
C HIS A 40 -17.35 -5.39 8.84
N ASP A 41 -16.42 -6.24 9.29
CA ASP A 41 -16.68 -7.26 10.31
C ASP A 41 -17.12 -6.63 11.66
N ASN A 42 -16.72 -5.38 11.90
CA ASN A 42 -17.11 -4.58 13.07
C ASN A 42 -18.29 -3.62 12.79
N ASN A 43 -19.01 -3.79 11.67
CA ASN A 43 -20.08 -2.89 11.21
C ASN A 43 -19.66 -1.41 11.09
N VAL A 44 -18.37 -1.15 10.87
CA VAL A 44 -17.82 0.19 10.61
C VAL A 44 -17.69 0.38 9.10
N ILE A 45 -18.40 1.38 8.57
CA ILE A 45 -18.23 1.81 7.18
C ILE A 45 -17.19 2.93 7.17
N HIS A 46 -16.07 2.72 6.45
CA HIS A 46 -14.96 3.68 6.40
C HIS A 46 -15.38 5.04 5.82
N ARG A 47 -16.33 5.05 4.86
CA ARG A 47 -16.98 6.23 4.22
C ARG A 47 -16.06 7.21 3.46
N ASP A 48 -14.76 7.23 3.73
CA ASP A 48 -13.76 7.95 2.94
C ASP A 48 -12.60 7.02 2.64
N VAL A 49 -12.86 5.96 1.87
CA VAL A 49 -11.83 5.02 1.43
C VAL A 49 -10.95 5.73 0.40
N LYS A 50 -10.04 6.56 0.90
CA LYS A 50 -8.90 7.04 0.14
C LYS A 50 -7.74 6.13 0.46
N VAL A 51 -7.19 5.53 -0.58
CA VAL A 51 -5.95 4.74 -0.61
C VAL A 51 -4.81 5.44 0.16
N LEU A 52 -4.89 6.76 0.28
CA LEU A 52 -3.91 7.69 0.86
C LEU A 52 -3.78 7.71 2.40
N GLN A 53 -4.54 6.93 3.18
CA GLN A 53 -4.51 7.04 4.66
C GLN A 53 -4.16 5.74 5.42
N THR A 54 -3.82 4.65 4.73
CA THR A 54 -3.35 3.42 5.41
C THR A 54 -1.86 3.50 5.76
N GLU A 55 -1.49 4.49 6.56
CA GLU A 55 -0.12 4.84 6.99
C GLU A 55 0.65 3.70 7.67
N LEU A 56 -0.05 2.68 8.18
CA LEU A 56 0.56 1.61 8.99
C LEU A 56 1.06 0.40 8.17
N LEU A 57 0.60 0.23 6.92
CA LEU A 57 0.81 -1.04 6.19
C LEU A 57 1.87 -0.96 5.09
N VAL A 58 2.11 0.23 4.54
CA VAL A 58 3.08 0.46 3.44
C VAL A 58 4.54 0.33 3.90
N THR A 59 4.81 0.59 5.18
CA THR A 59 6.17 0.63 5.77
C THR A 59 6.67 -0.73 6.26
N LEU A 60 5.78 -1.69 6.53
CA LEU A 60 6.14 -3.03 7.05
C LEU A 60 6.37 -4.06 5.94
N ASP A 61 5.98 -3.77 4.70
CA ASP A 61 6.00 -4.72 3.59
C ASP A 61 7.12 -4.49 2.57
N VAL A 62 8.12 -3.67 2.93
CA VAL A 62 9.28 -3.39 2.09
C VAL A 62 9.96 -4.69 1.59
N PRO A 63 10.23 -5.71 2.44
CA PRO A 63 10.88 -6.95 2.00
C PRO A 63 10.09 -7.73 0.94
N THR A 64 8.76 -7.73 1.03
CA THR A 64 7.88 -8.44 0.09
C THR A 64 7.83 -7.71 -1.25
N ILE A 65 7.81 -6.38 -1.23
CA ILE A 65 7.79 -5.56 -2.44
C ILE A 65 9.11 -5.69 -3.20
N PHE A 66 10.27 -5.72 -2.53
CA PHE A 66 11.56 -6.00 -3.16
C PHE A 66 11.53 -7.30 -4.01
N HIS A 67 10.89 -8.36 -3.51
CA HIS A 67 10.76 -9.63 -4.25
C HIS A 67 9.79 -9.55 -5.45
N LEU A 68 8.84 -8.62 -5.44
CA LEU A 68 7.93 -8.37 -6.56
C LEU A 68 8.56 -7.47 -7.62
N GLU A 69 9.54 -6.64 -7.24
CA GLU A 69 10.23 -5.69 -8.12
C GLU A 69 11.42 -6.33 -8.86
N GLU A 70 12.09 -7.36 -8.31
CA GLU A 70 13.17 -8.09 -9.00
C GLU A 70 12.70 -9.05 -10.12
N LYS A 71 11.40 -9.26 -10.29
CA LYS A 71 10.85 -10.30 -11.18
C LYS A 71 10.33 -9.81 -12.55
N GLN A 72 10.58 -8.56 -12.93
CA GLN A 72 10.16 -7.99 -14.22
C GLN A 72 11.32 -7.54 -15.09
#